data_AF-A0A822DFI1-F1
#
_entry.id   AF-A0A822DFI1-F1
#
_cell.length_a   1.000
_cell.length_b   1.000
_cell.length_c   1.000
_cell.angle_alpha   90.00
_cell.angle_beta   90.00
_cell.angle_gamma   90.00
#
_symmetry.space_group_name_H-M   'P 1'
#
loop_
_entity.id
_entity.type
_entity.pdbx_description
1 polymer ?
#
loop_
_entity_poly.entity_id
_entity_poly.type
_entity_poly.pdbx_seq_one_letter_code
_entity_poly.pdbx_strand_id
1 'polypeptide(L)' 'WREVCDGKWDCDNGLDEAGCGQFELLDECQYPAEYRCTNGQGCIPTDFAFDFDYDCADGSDEQGD' A
#
# COMPACT_ATOMS: atom_id res chain seq x y z
N TRP A 1 3.75 1.80 -15.61
CA TRP A 1 2.70 1.62 -14.58
C TRP A 1 1.31 1.52 -15.18
N ARG A 2 0.98 2.12 -16.33
CA ARG A 2 -0.32 1.90 -16.99
C ARG A 2 -0.44 0.56 -17.73
N GLU A 3 0.67 0.08 -18.30
CA GLU A 3 0.77 -1.14 -19.12
C GLU A 3 1.64 -2.21 -18.42
N VAL A 4 1.61 -2.25 -17.09
CA VAL A 4 2.34 -3.24 -16.26
C VAL A 4 1.38 -3.67 -15.19
N CYS A 5 1.15 -4.97 -15.04
CA CYS A 5 0.16 -5.55 -14.14
C CYS A 5 -1.25 -5.00 -14.39
N ASP A 6 -1.61 -4.85 -15.67
CA ASP A 6 -2.91 -4.35 -16.10
C ASP A 6 -3.85 -5.48 -16.57
N GLY A 7 -3.37 -6.73 -16.51
CA GLY A 7 -4.10 -7.92 -16.93
C GLY A 7 -4.02 -8.22 -18.42
N LYS A 8 -3.17 -7.52 -19.19
CA LYS A 8 -2.91 -7.78 -20.61
C LYS A 8 -1.44 -8.06 -20.86
N TRP A 9 -1.15 -8.95 -21.82
CA TRP A 9 0.21 -9.15 -22.30
C TRP A 9 0.53 -8.12 -23.37
N ASP A 10 1.11 -7.00 -22.95
CA ASP A 10 1.61 -5.94 -23.80
C ASP A 10 3.07 -6.18 -24.21
N CYS A 11 3.87 -6.92 -23.41
CA CYS A 11 5.19 -7.38 -23.83
C CYS A 11 5.16 -8.76 -24.51
N ASP A 12 5.98 -8.95 -25.55
CA ASP A 12 6.09 -10.20 -26.32
C ASP A 12 6.43 -11.45 -25.48
N ASN A 13 6.97 -11.25 -24.28
CA ASN A 13 7.36 -12.30 -23.33
C ASN A 13 6.53 -12.30 -22.04
N GLY A 14 5.49 -11.46 -21.95
CA GLY A 14 4.60 -11.36 -20.79
C GLY A 14 5.28 -10.91 -19.50
N LEU A 15 6.46 -10.28 -19.59
CA LEU A 15 7.20 -9.81 -18.40
C LEU A 15 6.48 -8.68 -17.65
N ASP A 16 5.69 -7.91 -18.36
CA ASP A 16 4.78 -6.87 -17.85
C ASP A 16 3.70 -7.43 -16.93
N GLU A 17 3.32 -8.70 -17.08
CA GLU A 17 2.39 -9.40 -16.19
C GLU A 17 3.10 -10.41 -15.26
N ALA A 18 4.44 -10.45 -15.30
CA ALA A 18 5.23 -11.35 -14.47
C ALA A 18 5.59 -10.69 -13.13
N GLY A 19 5.37 -11.40 -12.02
CA GLY A 19 5.73 -10.89 -10.69
C GLY A 19 4.80 -9.81 -10.14
N CYS A 20 3.62 -9.63 -10.74
CA CYS A 20 2.62 -8.66 -10.27
C CYS A 20 2.17 -8.91 -8.82
N GLY A 21 2.11 -10.16 -8.37
CA GLY A 21 1.85 -10.46 -6.95
C GLY A 21 2.95 -9.93 -6.00
N GLN A 22 4.18 -9.72 -6.48
CA GLN A 22 5.25 -9.09 -5.72
C GLN A 22 5.14 -7.56 -5.70
N PHE A 23 4.43 -6.99 -6.69
CA PHE A 23 4.06 -5.57 -6.72
C PHE A 23 2.76 -5.28 -5.95
N GLU A 24 1.80 -6.21 -5.90
CA GLU A 24 0.65 -6.08 -4.99
C GLU A 24 1.06 -6.16 -3.51
N LEU A 25 2.16 -6.87 -3.22
CA LEU A 25 2.83 -6.83 -1.90
C LEU A 25 3.61 -5.54 -1.64
N LEU A 26 3.65 -4.58 -2.57
CA LEU A 26 4.09 -3.20 -2.31
C LEU A 26 2.93 -2.29 -1.89
N ASP A 27 1.67 -2.73 -2.05
CA ASP A 27 0.47 -2.05 -1.55
C ASP A 27 0.07 -2.52 -0.13
N GLU A 28 0.69 -3.60 0.34
CA GLU A 28 0.59 -4.05 1.72
C GLU A 28 1.81 -3.53 2.47
N CYS A 29 1.58 -2.65 3.46
CA CYS A 29 2.59 -2.07 4.32
C CYS A 29 3.68 -3.09 4.69
N GLN A 30 4.86 -2.90 4.11
CA GLN A 30 5.84 -3.97 3.89
C GLN A 30 6.78 -4.13 5.09
N TYR A 31 6.76 -3.19 6.04
CA TYR A 31 7.54 -3.29 7.27
C TYR A 31 6.73 -3.92 8.41
N PRO A 32 7.37 -4.76 9.26
CA PRO A 32 6.72 -5.45 10.39
C PRO A 32 6.22 -4.53 11.53
N ALA A 33 6.08 -3.23 11.29
CA ALA A 33 5.64 -2.22 12.23
C ALA A 33 5.04 -1.01 11.48
N GLU A 34 4.23 -1.28 10.45
CA GLU A 34 3.46 -0.25 9.76
C GLU A 34 1.96 -0.47 9.97
N TYR A 35 1.26 0.63 10.26
CA TYR A 35 -0.20 0.69 10.30
C TYR A 35 -0.72 1.16 8.94
N ARG A 36 -1.72 0.45 8.41
CA ARG A 36 -2.39 0.80 7.16
C ARG A 36 -3.55 1.74 7.45
N CYS A 37 -3.53 2.94 6.87
CA CYS A 37 -4.65 3.86 6.95
C CYS A 37 -5.92 3.20 6.40
N THR A 38 -7.09 3.57 6.94
CA THR A 38 -8.38 2.93 6.60
C THR A 38 -8.76 3.19 5.15
N ASN A 39 -8.38 4.34 4.60
CA ASN A 39 -8.52 4.64 3.16
C ASN A 39 -7.64 3.77 2.25
N GLY A 40 -6.69 3.03 2.82
CA GLY A 40 -5.77 2.17 2.10
C GLY A 40 -4.76 2.88 1.20
N GLN A 41 -4.64 4.21 1.31
CA GLN A 41 -3.77 5.05 0.48
C GLN A 41 -2.44 5.41 1.18
N GLY A 42 -2.13 4.79 2.31
CA GLY A 42 -0.91 5.08 3.05
C GLY A 42 -0.61 4.07 4.14
N CYS A 43 0.69 3.94 4.42
CA CYS A 43 1.24 3.19 5.53
C CYS A 43 2.04 4.18 6.39
N ILE A 44 1.77 4.18 7.68
CA ILE A 44 2.52 4.96 8.67
C ILE A 44 3.22 3.98 9.62
N PRO A 45 4.29 4.39 10.33
CA PRO A 45 4.82 3.58 11.42
C PRO A 45 3.73 3.26 12.45
N THR A 46 3.72 2.05 13.01
CA THR A 46 2.76 1.67 14.07
C THR A 46 2.88 2.57 15.31
N ASP A 47 4.06 3.16 15.55
CA ASP A 47 4.27 4.14 16.62
C ASP A 47 3.46 5.44 16.44
N PHE A 48 3.00 5.71 15.22
CA PHE A 48 2.19 6.88 14.85
C PHE A 48 0.70 6.54 14.78
N ALA A 49 0.32 5.30 15.10
CA ALA A 49 -1.08 4.97 15.30
C ALA A 49 -1.44 5.31 16.76
N PHE A 50 -2.47 6.13 16.96
CA PHE A 50 -2.99 6.51 18.27
C PHE A 50 -1.99 7.34 19.09
N ASP A 51 -1.29 8.28 18.42
CA ASP A 51 -0.21 9.09 19.01
C ASP A 51 -0.59 10.57 19.26
N PHE A 52 -1.85 10.93 19.02
CA PHE A 52 -2.44 12.27 19.08
C PHE A 52 -2.08 13.21 17.92
N ASP A 53 -1.42 12.73 16.86
CA ASP A 53 -1.23 13.45 15.60
C ASP A 53 -1.92 12.74 14.43
N TYR A 54 -2.37 13.51 13.43
CA TYR A 54 -3.04 12.96 12.25
C TYR A 54 -2.01 12.73 11.13
N ASP A 55 -1.40 11.55 11.10
CA ASP A 55 -0.44 11.12 10.08
C ASP A 55 -1.14 10.49 8.86
N CYS A 56 -2.27 9.81 9.05
CA CYS A 56 -3.10 9.36 7.96
C CYS A 56 -3.88 10.53 7.34
N ALA A 57 -3.95 10.59 6.01
CA ALA A 57 -4.70 11.64 5.30
C ALA A 57 -6.22 11.59 5.55
N ASP A 58 -6.75 10.43 5.95
CA ASP A 58 -8.12 10.22 6.41
C ASP A 58 -8.27 10.30 7.95
N GLY A 59 -7.17 10.55 8.67
CA GLY A 59 -7.11 10.64 10.14
C GLY A 59 -7.52 9.35 10.84
N SER A 60 -7.42 8.20 10.16
CA SER A 60 -7.88 6.91 10.69
C SER A 60 -6.96 6.27 11.72
N ASP A 61 -5.71 6.70 11.71
CA ASP A 61 -4.72 6.41 12.75
C ASP A 61 -5.16 6.89 14.14
N GLU A 62 -5.95 7.97 14.21
CA GLU A 62 -6.49 8.55 15.45
C GLU A 62 -8.01 8.33 15.62
N GLN A 63 -8.61 7.47 14.80
CA GLN A 63 -10.03 7.14 14.91
C GLN A 63 -10.26 6.14 16.06
N GLY A 64 -10.60 6.64 17.24
CA GLY A 64 -11.03 5.81 18.37
C GLY A 64 -10.35 6.09 19.70
N ASP A 65 -9.45 7.07 19.76
CA ASP A 65 -8.93 7.64 21.00
C ASP A 65 -9.97 8.39 21.85
#